data_AF-A0A951REI0-F1
#
_entry.id   AF-A0A951REI0-F1
#
_cell.length_a   1.000
_cell.length_b   1.000
_cell.length_c   1.000
_cell.angle_alpha   90.00
_cell.angle_beta   90.00
_cell.angle_gamma   90.00
#
_symmetry.space_group_name_H-M   'P 1'
#
loop_
_entity.id
_entity.type
_entity.pdbx_description
1 polymer ?
#
loop_
_entity_poly.entity_id
_entity_poly.type
_entity_poly.pdbx_seq_one_letter_code
_entity_poly.pdbx_strand_id
1 'polypeptide(L)'
;MRIIPFIMLWLLVVTTYGQAGLNTPADTTSLEVSVRQNPQIEQLMRAHKEVVSRERGINGFRVQIYSDSGNQSKLRTQRRQADFDAKYPGVASYVVYDAPDFKLRVGDFRTRLDARRFLEKIARDYEGAYIVVDMINYPGFD
;
A
#
# COMPACT_ATOMS: atom_id res chain seq x y z
N MET A 1 7.28 73.17 -21.75
CA MET A 1 7.56 73.93 -20.49
C MET A 1 6.86 73.20 -19.34
N ARG A 2 7.51 73.07 -18.17
CA ARG A 2 7.47 71.90 -17.25
C ARG A 2 6.21 71.79 -16.35
N ILE A 3 5.98 70.56 -15.88
CA ILE A 3 4.77 69.93 -15.29
C ILE A 3 4.84 69.93 -13.74
N ILE A 4 3.68 69.93 -13.07
CA ILE A 4 3.36 70.08 -11.63
C ILE A 4 2.95 68.69 -11.02
N PRO A 5 2.61 68.50 -9.72
CA PRO A 5 3.33 68.60 -8.42
C PRO A 5 3.36 67.27 -7.59
N PHE A 6 4.05 67.25 -6.44
CA PHE A 6 4.03 66.19 -5.41
C PHE A 6 3.91 66.87 -4.02
N ILE A 7 2.76 66.82 -3.32
CA ILE A 7 2.32 65.82 -2.31
C ILE A 7 3.27 65.76 -1.10
N MET A 8 2.87 65.73 0.18
CA MET A 8 1.70 66.09 0.98
C MET A 8 2.14 65.71 2.42
N LEU A 9 2.24 66.70 3.29
CA LEU A 9 2.05 66.73 4.75
C LEU A 9 2.40 65.50 5.62
N TRP A 10 3.28 65.75 6.58
CA TRP A 10 3.74 64.87 7.67
C TRP A 10 2.92 65.09 8.97
N LEU A 11 2.90 64.07 9.84
CA LEU A 11 2.74 64.05 11.32
C LEU A 11 1.42 63.65 12.06
N LEU A 12 1.57 62.52 12.79
CA LEU A 12 1.18 62.18 14.17
C LEU A 12 -0.30 61.84 14.49
N VAL A 13 -0.59 60.57 14.85
CA VAL A 13 -0.98 60.11 16.20
C VAL A 13 -0.98 58.57 16.25
N VAL A 14 -0.20 58.04 17.20
CA VAL A 14 -0.17 56.64 17.67
C VAL A 14 -1.30 56.43 18.68
N THR A 15 -2.05 55.32 18.59
CA THR A 15 -2.40 54.48 19.74
C THR A 15 -2.89 53.10 19.28
N THR A 16 -2.14 52.09 19.67
CA THR A 16 -2.49 50.67 19.67
C THR A 16 -3.66 50.37 20.60
N TYR A 17 -4.69 49.66 20.13
CA TYR A 17 -5.45 48.66 20.91
C TYR A 17 -6.09 47.67 19.91
N GLY A 18 -5.75 46.38 20.02
CA GLY A 18 -6.05 45.36 19.02
C GLY A 18 -7.35 44.58 19.21
N GLN A 19 -7.72 43.85 18.17
CA GLN A 19 -8.30 42.49 18.14
C GLN A 19 -7.98 41.96 16.73
N ALA A 20 -7.05 41.01 16.58
CA ALA A 20 -7.34 39.58 16.54
C ALA A 20 -8.25 39.19 15.35
N GLY A 21 -7.61 38.71 14.28
CA GLY A 21 -8.24 38.20 13.06
C GLY A 21 -7.17 37.79 12.04
N LEU A 22 -6.49 36.67 12.33
CA LEU A 22 -5.46 36.05 11.48
C LEU A 22 -6.08 35.53 10.18
N ASN A 23 -6.03 36.34 9.13
CA ASN A 23 -6.15 35.85 7.75
C ASN A 23 -4.86 36.20 6.99
N THR A 24 -3.72 35.71 7.49
CA THR A 24 -2.54 35.50 6.65
C THR A 24 -2.80 34.19 5.91
N PRO A 25 -3.07 34.17 4.59
CA PRO A 25 -2.81 32.97 3.83
C PRO A 25 -1.31 32.73 3.97
N ALA A 26 -0.96 31.77 4.82
CA ALA A 26 0.40 31.30 4.96
C ALA A 26 0.89 30.97 3.54
N ASP A 27 1.91 31.71 3.15
CA ASP A 27 2.68 31.54 1.93
C ASP A 27 3.18 30.09 1.93
N THR A 28 2.36 29.19 1.37
CA THR A 28 2.79 27.84 1.04
C THR A 28 3.64 28.06 -0.19
N THR A 29 4.90 28.43 0.03
CA THR A 29 5.95 28.18 -0.94
C THR A 29 5.94 26.67 -1.15
N SER A 30 5.07 26.23 -2.05
CA SER A 30 5.13 24.91 -2.65
C SER A 30 6.52 24.86 -3.23
N LEU A 31 7.42 24.21 -2.51
CA LEU A 31 8.71 23.77 -3.03
C LEU A 31 8.36 23.00 -4.30
N GLU A 32 8.46 23.67 -5.45
CA GLU A 32 8.31 23.04 -6.74
C GLU A 32 9.54 22.15 -6.87
N VAL A 33 9.39 20.90 -6.43
CA VAL A 33 10.42 19.88 -6.56
C VAL A 33 10.56 19.61 -8.06
N SER A 34 11.48 20.34 -8.69
CA SER A 34 11.91 20.09 -10.06
C SER A 34 12.63 18.74 -10.08
N VAL A 35 11.86 17.66 -10.21
CA VAL A 35 12.40 16.31 -10.41
C VAL A 35 13.00 16.25 -11.81
N ARG A 36 14.27 16.63 -11.93
CA ARG A 36 15.05 16.46 -13.15
C ARG A 36 15.50 15.01 -13.28
N GLN A 37 14.58 14.12 -13.63
CA GLN A 37 14.93 12.73 -13.94
C GLN A 37 15.57 12.65 -15.33
N ASN A 38 16.71 11.97 -15.41
CA ASN A 38 17.36 11.67 -16.68
C ASN A 38 16.44 10.73 -17.49
N PRO A 39 16.11 11.03 -18.77
CA PRO A 39 15.23 10.21 -19.60
C PRO A 39 15.69 8.75 -19.72
N GLN A 40 16.98 8.46 -19.58
CA GLN A 40 17.52 7.10 -19.57
C GLN A 40 17.07 6.29 -18.34
N ILE A 41 16.98 6.94 -17.17
CA ILE A 41 16.50 6.30 -15.93
C ILE A 41 15.02 5.98 -16.06
N GLU A 42 14.25 6.86 -16.69
CA GLU A 42 12.82 6.63 -16.94
C GLU A 42 12.60 5.41 -17.85
N GLN A 43 13.38 5.30 -18.94
CA GLN A 43 13.32 4.14 -19.84
C GLN A 43 13.69 2.84 -19.12
N LEU A 44 14.77 2.84 -18.32
CA LEU A 44 15.18 1.70 -17.51
C LEU A 44 14.09 1.31 -16.50
N MET A 45 13.46 2.29 -15.84
CA MET A 45 12.41 2.04 -14.87
C MET A 45 11.15 1.46 -15.53
N ARG A 46 10.78 1.94 -16.72
CA ARG A 46 9.67 1.38 -17.50
C ARG A 46 9.95 -0.06 -17.92
N ALA A 47 11.14 -0.32 -18.47
CA ALA A 47 11.54 -1.68 -18.86
C ALA A 47 11.60 -2.64 -17.66
N HIS A 48 12.13 -2.18 -16.52
CA HIS A 48 12.17 -2.96 -15.29
C HIS A 48 10.76 -3.27 -14.77
N LYS A 49 9.86 -2.28 -14.74
CA LYS A 49 8.45 -2.49 -14.37
C LYS A 49 7.77 -3.50 -15.30
N GLU A 50 8.07 -3.46 -16.60
CA GLU A 50 7.52 -4.42 -17.55
C GLU A 50 8.00 -5.84 -17.28
N VAL A 51 9.30 -6.04 -17.02
CA VAL A 51 9.85 -7.35 -16.63
C VAL A 51 9.24 -7.85 -15.32
N VAL A 52 9.20 -6.99 -14.30
CA VAL A 52 8.61 -7.32 -12.99
C VAL A 52 7.11 -7.60 -13.10
N SER A 53 6.38 -6.93 -14.00
CA SER A 53 4.96 -7.22 -14.22
C SER A 53 4.72 -8.57 -14.91
N ARG A 54 5.71 -9.04 -15.69
CA ARG A 54 5.67 -10.36 -16.34
C ARG A 54 6.05 -11.47 -15.36
N GLU A 55 6.96 -11.20 -14.43
CA GLU A 55 7.31 -12.09 -13.34
C GLU A 55 6.19 -12.08 -12.28
N ARG A 56 5.59 -13.24 -11.97
CA ARG A 56 4.38 -13.33 -11.13
C ARG A 56 4.63 -13.14 -9.62
N GLY A 57 5.64 -12.38 -9.24
CA GLY A 57 6.01 -12.11 -7.85
C GLY A 57 7.42 -12.55 -7.48
N ILE A 58 7.68 -12.60 -6.18
CA ILE A 58 8.96 -13.02 -5.61
C ILE A 58 8.82 -14.38 -4.91
N ASN A 59 9.90 -15.14 -4.85
CA ASN A 59 9.93 -16.36 -4.04
C ASN A 59 9.70 -16.01 -2.56
N GLY A 60 8.69 -16.62 -1.97
CA GLY A 60 8.37 -16.42 -0.57
C GLY A 60 7.64 -17.63 0.03
N PHE A 61 6.90 -17.36 1.10
CA PHE A 61 6.18 -18.36 1.86
C PHE A 61 4.74 -17.93 2.03
N ARG A 62 3.83 -18.89 1.94
CA ARG A 62 2.42 -18.74 2.29
C ARG A 62 2.03 -19.82 3.28
N VAL A 63 0.92 -19.61 3.99
CA VAL A 63 0.35 -20.65 4.85
C VAL A 63 -0.87 -21.23 4.17
N GLN A 64 -0.87 -22.54 3.93
CA GLN A 64 -2.05 -23.24 3.45
C GLN A 64 -2.91 -23.63 4.63
N ILE A 65 -4.19 -23.25 4.61
CA ILE A 65 -5.13 -23.46 5.72
C ILE A 65 -6.23 -24.46 5.40
N TYR A 66 -6.49 -24.71 4.12
CA TYR A 66 -7.53 -25.64 3.69
C TYR A 66 -7.16 -26.25 2.34
N SER A 67 -7.56 -27.50 2.13
CA SER A 67 -7.44 -28.21 0.86
C SER A 67 -8.61 -29.17 0.76
N ASP A 68 -9.25 -29.22 -0.40
CA ASP A 68 -10.44 -30.03 -0.60
C ASP A 68 -10.64 -30.38 -2.08
N SER A 69 -11.30 -31.51 -2.34
CA SER A 69 -11.46 -32.09 -3.66
C SER A 69 -12.92 -32.44 -3.97
N GLY A 70 -13.24 -32.58 -5.26
CA GLY A 70 -14.57 -32.97 -5.74
C GLY A 70 -15.47 -31.82 -6.19
N ASN A 71 -16.71 -32.13 -6.56
CA ASN A 71 -17.55 -31.26 -7.40
C ASN A 71 -17.96 -29.92 -6.74
N GLN A 72 -18.00 -29.87 -5.41
CA GLN A 72 -18.40 -28.69 -4.63
C GLN A 72 -17.22 -28.04 -3.87
N SER A 73 -15.99 -28.55 -4.08
CA SER A 73 -14.78 -28.07 -3.40
C SER A 73 -14.52 -26.58 -3.65
N LYS A 74 -14.76 -26.09 -4.87
CA LYS A 74 -14.66 -24.66 -5.21
C LYS A 74 -15.54 -23.79 -4.31
N LEU A 75 -16.82 -24.15 -4.18
CA LEU A 75 -17.78 -23.38 -3.37
C LEU A 75 -17.45 -23.46 -1.88
N ARG A 76 -17.03 -24.63 -1.38
CA ARG A 76 -16.60 -24.79 0.02
C ARG A 76 -15.35 -23.96 0.32
N THR A 77 -14.38 -23.99 -0.58
CA THR A 77 -13.13 -23.22 -0.46
C THR A 77 -13.41 -21.72 -0.46
N GLN A 78 -14.29 -21.23 -1.33
CA GLN A 78 -14.69 -19.83 -1.38
C GLN A 78 -15.43 -19.38 -0.10
N ARG A 79 -16.28 -20.23 0.48
CA ARG A 79 -16.92 -19.91 1.78
C ARG A 79 -15.87 -19.79 2.89
N ARG A 80 -14.94 -20.74 2.96
CA ARG A 80 -13.83 -20.69 3.93
C ARG A 80 -12.92 -19.48 3.74
N GLN A 81 -12.73 -19.05 2.50
CA GLN A 81 -12.00 -17.82 2.18
C GLN A 81 -12.72 -16.60 2.77
N ALA A 82 -14.03 -16.46 2.51
CA ALA A 82 -14.82 -15.36 3.05
C ALA A 82 -14.81 -15.33 4.60
N ASP A 83 -14.92 -16.50 5.23
CA ASP A 83 -14.82 -16.63 6.69
C ASP A 83 -13.44 -16.18 7.21
N PHE A 84 -12.36 -16.54 6.50
CA PHE A 84 -11.00 -16.13 6.84
C PHE A 84 -10.82 -14.62 6.69
N ASP A 85 -11.25 -14.05 5.57
CA ASP A 85 -11.13 -12.62 5.27
C ASP A 85 -11.90 -11.77 6.29
N ALA A 86 -13.05 -12.26 6.77
CA ALA A 86 -13.82 -11.62 7.83
C ALA A 86 -13.10 -11.65 9.19
N LYS A 87 -12.38 -12.73 9.49
CA LYS A 87 -11.69 -12.92 10.78
C LYS A 87 -10.31 -12.27 10.83
N TYR A 88 -9.61 -12.22 9.70
CA TYR A 88 -8.25 -11.72 9.57
C TYR A 88 -8.18 -10.59 8.54
N PRO A 89 -8.84 -9.43 8.80
CA PRO A 89 -8.75 -8.29 7.90
C PRO A 89 -7.29 -7.82 7.80
N GLY A 90 -6.79 -7.72 6.57
CA GLY A 90 -5.41 -7.31 6.28
C GLY A 90 -4.45 -8.46 5.94
N VAL A 91 -4.89 -9.72 6.01
CA VAL A 91 -4.12 -10.85 5.47
C VAL A 91 -4.75 -11.29 4.15
N ALA A 92 -3.98 -11.21 3.06
CA ALA A 92 -4.47 -11.62 1.74
C ALA A 92 -4.74 -13.14 1.70
N SER A 93 -5.81 -13.53 1.01
CA SER A 93 -6.20 -14.93 0.82
C SER A 93 -6.23 -15.29 -0.68
N TYR A 94 -5.83 -16.52 -0.99
CA TYR A 94 -5.61 -16.99 -2.35
C TYR A 94 -6.18 -18.39 -2.52
N VAL A 95 -7.12 -18.55 -3.45
CA VAL A 95 -7.62 -19.86 -3.87
C VAL A 95 -6.81 -20.34 -5.05
N VAL A 96 -6.07 -21.44 -4.84
CA VAL A 96 -5.26 -22.09 -5.87
C VAL A 96 -5.95 -23.35 -6.31
N TYR A 97 -6.17 -23.49 -7.61
CA TYR A 97 -6.66 -24.73 -8.21
C TYR A 97 -5.48 -25.54 -8.73
N ASP A 98 -5.27 -26.71 -8.15
CA ASP A 98 -4.22 -27.65 -8.50
C ASP A 98 -4.88 -29.02 -8.65
N ALA A 99 -5.27 -29.34 -9.89
CA ALA A 99 -6.22 -30.42 -10.18
C ALA A 99 -5.79 -31.75 -9.53
N PRO A 100 -6.70 -32.45 -8.82
CA PRO A 100 -8.14 -32.20 -8.71
C PRO A 100 -8.57 -31.30 -7.51
N ASP A 101 -7.62 -30.70 -6.81
CA ASP A 101 -7.84 -30.07 -5.51
C ASP A 101 -7.94 -28.54 -5.60
N PHE A 102 -8.75 -27.97 -4.71
CA PHE A 102 -8.76 -26.55 -4.40
C PHE A 102 -8.06 -26.32 -3.06
N LYS A 103 -7.05 -25.46 -3.08
CA LYS A 103 -6.22 -25.12 -1.92
C LYS A 103 -6.46 -23.66 -1.55
N LEU A 104 -6.62 -23.39 -0.26
CA LEU A 104 -6.69 -22.03 0.28
C LEU A 104 -5.37 -21.69 0.95
N ARG A 105 -4.64 -20.74 0.37
CA ARG A 105 -3.39 -20.19 0.89
C ARG A 105 -3.63 -18.78 1.37
N VAL A 106 -2.95 -18.39 2.44
CA VAL A 106 -3.10 -17.07 3.07
C VAL A 106 -1.77 -16.47 3.43
N GLY A 107 -1.73 -15.14 3.39
CA GLY A 107 -0.59 -14.31 3.68
C GLY A 107 0.49 -14.36 2.61
N ASP A 108 1.33 -13.33 2.63
CA ASP A 108 2.53 -13.21 1.80
C ASP A 108 3.71 -12.95 2.73
N PHE A 109 4.54 -13.97 2.97
CA PHE A 109 5.64 -13.90 3.93
C PHE A 109 6.98 -14.01 3.22
N ARG A 110 7.85 -13.01 3.41
CA ARG A 110 9.20 -13.03 2.82
C ARG A 110 10.13 -14.01 3.51
N THR A 111 9.95 -14.25 4.81
CA THR A 111 10.76 -15.18 5.58
C THR A 111 9.94 -16.32 6.16
N ARG A 112 10.57 -17.50 6.31
CA ARG A 112 9.95 -18.67 6.94
C ARG A 112 9.61 -18.42 8.41
N LEU A 113 10.38 -17.56 9.10
CA LEU A 113 10.13 -17.21 10.50
C LEU A 113 8.82 -16.41 10.63
N ASP A 114 8.57 -15.46 9.74
CA ASP A 114 7.33 -14.68 9.75
C ASP A 114 6.12 -15.56 9.45
N ALA A 115 6.24 -16.46 8.46
CA ALA A 115 5.21 -17.44 8.16
C ALA A 115 4.93 -18.37 9.37
N ARG A 116 5.96 -18.75 10.13
CA ARG A 116 5.80 -19.57 11.33
C ARG A 116 5.10 -18.83 12.46
N ARG A 117 5.47 -17.58 12.73
CA ARG A 117 4.79 -16.73 13.71
C ARG A 117 3.31 -16.56 13.36
N PHE A 118 3.00 -16.39 12.07
CA PHE A 118 1.62 -16.31 11.63
C PHE A 118 0.88 -17.65 11.80
N LEU A 119 1.52 -18.76 11.42
CA LEU A 119 0.96 -20.10 11.60
C LEU A 119 0.60 -20.36 13.07
N GLU A 120 1.47 -20.00 14.01
CA GLU A 120 1.21 -20.15 15.46
C GLU A 120 0.01 -19.32 15.93
N LYS A 121 -0.22 -18.13 15.34
CA LYS A 121 -1.40 -17.29 15.66
C LYS A 121 -2.70 -17.95 15.21
N ILE A 122 -2.71 -18.57 14.03
CA ILE A 122 -3.92 -19.14 13.43
C ILE A 122 -4.13 -20.62 13.76
N ALA A 123 -3.14 -21.28 14.39
CA ALA A 123 -3.15 -22.72 14.65
C ALA A 123 -4.36 -23.21 15.45
N ARG A 124 -4.93 -22.34 16.30
CA ARG A 124 -6.15 -22.67 17.08
C ARG A 124 -7.42 -22.70 16.24
N ASP A 125 -7.44 -21.93 15.14
CA ASP A 125 -8.62 -21.82 14.27
C ASP A 125 -8.56 -22.77 13.08
N TYR A 126 -7.34 -23.02 12.59
CA TYR A 126 -7.06 -23.83 11.42
C TYR A 126 -6.09 -24.93 11.79
N GLU A 127 -6.62 -25.98 12.43
CA GLU A 127 -5.88 -27.19 12.71
C GLU A 127 -5.45 -27.84 11.38
N GLY A 128 -4.15 -28.16 11.27
CA GLY A 128 -3.58 -28.71 10.03
C GLY A 128 -3.07 -27.67 9.02
N ALA A 129 -3.05 -26.39 9.37
CA ALA A 129 -2.39 -25.38 8.55
C ALA A 129 -0.86 -25.62 8.49
N TYR A 130 -0.25 -25.34 7.34
CA TYR A 130 1.19 -25.55 7.14
C TYR A 130 1.82 -24.53 6.18
N ILE A 131 3.14 -24.34 6.30
CA ILE A 131 3.89 -23.39 5.49
C ILE A 131 4.26 -24.03 4.14
N VAL A 132 4.02 -23.30 3.05
CA VAL A 132 4.31 -23.68 1.67
C VAL A 132 5.17 -22.61 1.01
N VAL A 133 6.11 -23.03 0.15
CA VAL A 133 6.88 -22.11 -0.70
C VAL A 133 6.02 -21.76 -1.90
N ASP A 134 5.84 -20.47 -2.18
CA ASP A 134 5.03 -19.97 -3.29
C ASP A 134 5.57 -18.63 -3.79
N MET A 135 5.12 -18.20 -4.97
CA MET A 135 5.35 -16.83 -5.43
C MET A 135 4.40 -15.88 -4.71
N ILE A 136 4.96 -14.95 -3.94
CA ILE A 136 4.23 -13.95 -3.18
C ILE A 136 4.22 -12.61 -3.92
N ASN A 137 3.21 -11.80 -3.63
CA ASN A 137 3.12 -10.46 -4.19
C ASN A 137 4.16 -9.53 -3.55
N TYR A 138 4.58 -8.51 -4.31
CA TYR A 138 5.42 -7.46 -3.76
C TYR A 138 4.63 -6.69 -2.68
N PRO A 139 5.28 -6.31 -1.56
CA PRO A 139 4.64 -5.44 -0.60
C PRO A 139 4.24 -4.13 -1.28
N GLY A 140 3.05 -3.62 -0.96
CA GLY A 140 2.63 -2.28 -1.38
C GLY A 140 3.63 -1.22 -0.90
N PHE A 141 3.86 -0.21 -1.72
CA PHE A 141 4.55 1.01 -1.29
C PHE A 141 3.47 2.00 -0.85
N ASP A 142 3.16 1.98 0.44
CA ASP A 142 2.29 2.96 1.08
C ASP A 142 3.06 4.26 1.38
#